data_AF-A0A939A4E5-F1
#
_entry.id   AF-A0A939A4E5-F1
#
_cell.length_a   1.000
_cell.length_b   1.000
_cell.length_c   1.000
_cell.angle_alpha   90.00
_cell.angle_beta   90.00
_cell.angle_gamma   90.00
#
_symmetry.space_group_name_H-M   'P 1'
#
loop_
_entity.id
_entity.type
_entity.pdbx_description
1 polymer ?
#
loop_
_entity_poly.entity_id
_entity_poly.type
_entity_poly.pdbx_seq_one_letter_code
_entity_poly.pdbx_strand_id
1 'polypeptide(L)'
;MNADTGATPAAPATIVHDDAPLYVGAGLACAAAVWLVAPSVAWFDSGELGAAAVQLGVPHPTGFPGFCLAGHTARQVPVGSAGMRIHLAGAACAALAVAVWLRAGLDAAWSRGGRAAVLAAAATLPL
;
A
#
# COMPACT_ATOMS: atom_id res chain seq x y z
N MET A 1 -3.92 -9.70 58.58
CA MET A 1 -4.26 -8.32 58.16
C MET A 1 -3.08 -7.81 57.34
N ASN A 2 -3.00 -8.21 56.06
CA ASN A 2 -1.96 -7.74 55.15
C ASN A 2 -2.58 -6.67 54.26
N ALA A 3 -1.95 -5.51 54.20
CA ALA A 3 -2.40 -4.39 53.40
C ALA A 3 -2.13 -4.71 51.91
N ASP A 4 -3.21 -4.86 51.15
CA ASP A 4 -3.16 -4.82 49.69
C ASP A 4 -2.71 -3.42 49.28
N THR A 5 -1.41 -3.25 49.00
CA THR A 5 -0.88 -2.01 48.42
C THR A 5 -1.43 -1.91 47.01
N GLY A 6 -2.48 -1.10 46.84
CA GLY A 6 -3.14 -0.78 45.58
C GLY A 6 -2.21 -0.04 44.61
N ALA A 7 -1.17 -0.72 44.12
CA ALA A 7 -0.36 -0.25 43.03
C ALA A 7 -1.25 -0.23 41.79
N THR A 8 -1.73 0.95 41.43
CA THR A 8 -2.42 1.21 40.17
C THR A 8 -1.55 0.66 39.03
N PRO A 9 -2.03 -0.28 38.19
CA PRO A 9 -1.22 -0.82 37.11
C PRO A 9 -0.76 0.34 36.22
N ALA A 10 0.55 0.43 36.00
CA ALA A 10 1.13 1.44 35.13
C ALA A 10 0.44 1.36 33.76
N ALA A 11 -0.10 2.48 33.30
CA ALA A 11 -0.75 2.56 31.99
C ALA A 11 0.21 2.02 30.91
N PRO A 12 -0.26 1.18 29.98
CA PRO A 12 0.60 0.63 28.95
C PRO A 12 1.25 1.77 28.18
N ALA A 13 2.59 1.76 28.11
CA ALA A 13 3.33 2.74 27.35
C ALA A 13 2.86 2.67 25.89
N THR A 14 2.16 3.71 25.42
CA THR A 14 1.77 3.85 24.02
C THR A 14 3.02 4.01 23.18
N ILE A 15 3.36 2.99 22.40
CA ILE A 15 4.41 3.08 21.39
C ILE A 15 3.86 3.98 20.28
N VAL A 16 4.42 5.17 20.13
CA VAL A 16 4.14 6.03 18.98
C VAL A 16 4.88 5.44 17.78
N HIS A 17 4.13 5.03 16.75
CA HIS A 17 4.69 4.54 15.49
C HIS A 17 5.13 5.72 14.63
N ASP A 18 6.35 5.65 14.06
CA ASP A 18 6.82 6.65 13.08
C ASP A 18 6.36 6.26 11.66
N ASP A 19 5.30 6.89 11.18
CA ASP A 19 4.75 6.62 9.85
C ASP A 19 5.54 7.29 8.69
N ALA A 20 6.60 8.07 8.97
CA ALA A 20 7.42 8.73 7.93
C ALA A 20 7.86 7.80 6.77
N PRO A 21 8.41 6.59 6.99
CA PRO A 21 8.81 5.70 5.89
C PRO A 21 7.63 5.26 5.01
N LEU A 22 6.43 5.13 5.56
CA LEU A 22 5.23 4.82 4.77
C LEU A 22 4.93 5.97 3.80
N TYR A 23 4.91 7.20 4.30
CA TYR A 23 4.60 8.37 3.48
C TYR A 23 5.66 8.62 2.40
N VAL A 24 6.94 8.48 2.75
CA VAL A 24 8.04 8.61 1.77
C VAL A 24 7.93 7.53 0.70
N GLY A 25 7.74 6.26 1.08
CA GLY A 25 7.63 5.16 0.13
C GLY A 25 6.41 5.30 -0.79
N ALA A 26 5.24 5.64 -0.23
CA ALA A 26 4.03 5.89 -1.00
C ALA A 26 4.18 7.10 -1.94
N GLY A 27 4.79 8.18 -1.46
CA GLY A 27 5.08 9.38 -2.26
C GLY A 27 6.00 9.07 -3.44
N LEU A 28 7.07 8.31 -3.21
CA LEU A 28 7.98 7.86 -4.28
C LEU A 28 7.27 6.97 -5.29
N ALA A 29 6.41 6.06 -4.86
CA ALA A 29 5.63 5.20 -5.75
C ALA A 29 4.68 6.02 -6.64
N CYS A 30 3.99 7.01 -6.07
CA CYS A 30 3.14 7.93 -6.82
C CYS A 30 3.94 8.79 -7.81
N ALA A 31 5.10 9.31 -7.40
CA ALA A 31 5.98 10.08 -8.28
C ALA A 31 6.47 9.24 -9.45
N ALA A 32 6.91 8.01 -9.19
CA ALA A 32 7.31 7.06 -10.22
C ALA A 32 6.15 6.71 -11.17
N ALA A 33 4.94 6.51 -10.63
CA ALA A 33 3.75 6.23 -11.42
C ALA A 33 3.45 7.34 -12.44
N VAL A 34 3.66 8.61 -12.09
CA VAL A 34 3.45 9.74 -13.02
C VAL A 34 4.63 9.90 -13.97
N TRP A 35 5.87 9.75 -13.49
CA TRP A 35 7.07 10.03 -14.28
C TRP A 35 7.38 8.94 -15.32
N LEU A 36 7.05 7.68 -15.02
CA LEU A 36 7.37 6.52 -15.87
C LEU A 36 6.20 6.06 -16.74
N VAL A 37 5.03 6.72 -16.68
CA VAL A 37 3.87 6.26 -17.43
C VAL A 37 4.09 6.40 -18.94
N ALA A 38 3.72 5.36 -19.69
CA ALA A 38 3.77 5.43 -21.14
C ALA A 38 2.67 6.38 -21.68
N PRO A 39 3.00 7.29 -22.62
CA PRO A 39 2.09 8.35 -23.07
C PRO A 39 0.98 7.87 -24.01
N SER A 40 0.99 6.59 -24.41
CA SER A 40 -0.03 5.92 -25.22
C SER A 40 0.11 4.40 -25.07
N VAL A 41 -0.61 3.64 -25.91
CA VAL A 41 -0.45 2.19 -26.06
C VAL A 41 1.04 1.85 -26.14
N ALA A 42 1.47 0.88 -25.34
CA ALA A 42 2.86 0.51 -25.16
C ALA A 42 3.09 -0.91 -25.73
N TRP A 43 4.11 -1.60 -25.23
CA TRP A 43 4.42 -2.97 -25.62
C TRP A 43 3.48 -3.99 -24.97
N PHE A 44 3.58 -5.25 -25.43
CA PHE A 44 2.87 -6.40 -24.86
C PHE A 44 1.34 -6.21 -24.86
N ASP A 45 0.69 -6.71 -23.82
CA ASP A 45 -0.75 -6.80 -23.66
C ASP A 45 -1.40 -5.42 -23.44
N SER A 46 -0.64 -4.32 -23.42
CA SER A 46 -1.21 -2.97 -23.24
C SER A 46 -2.21 -2.60 -24.34
N GLY A 47 -2.03 -3.12 -25.56
CA GLY A 47 -3.00 -2.94 -26.64
C GLY A 47 -4.31 -3.69 -26.38
N GLU A 48 -4.22 -4.98 -26.05
CA GLU A 48 -5.38 -5.82 -25.71
C GLU A 48 -6.13 -5.27 -24.49
N LEU A 49 -5.39 -4.99 -23.42
CA LEU A 49 -5.94 -4.49 -22.16
C LEU A 49 -6.51 -3.09 -22.28
N GLY A 50 -5.82 -2.22 -23.02
CA GLY A 50 -6.29 -0.87 -23.32
C GLY A 50 -7.59 -0.90 -24.12
N ALA A 51 -7.66 -1.72 -25.17
CA ALA A 51 -8.87 -1.90 -25.97
C ALA A 51 -10.02 -2.47 -25.12
N ALA A 52 -9.75 -3.51 -24.33
CA ALA A 52 -10.74 -4.09 -23.44
C ALA A 52 -11.24 -3.09 -22.39
N ALA A 53 -10.37 -2.27 -21.79
CA ALA A 53 -10.79 -1.21 -20.87
C ALA A 53 -11.63 -0.13 -21.56
N VAL A 54 -11.31 0.25 -22.81
CA VAL A 54 -12.13 1.21 -23.58
C VAL A 54 -13.51 0.63 -23.87
N GLN A 55 -13.59 -0.65 -24.23
CA GLN A 55 -14.83 -1.32 -24.65
C GLN A 55 -15.61 -1.99 -23.50
N LEU A 56 -15.10 -1.97 -22.27
CA LEU A 56 -15.61 -2.77 -21.15
C LEU A 56 -15.64 -4.28 -21.46
N GLY A 57 -14.64 -4.76 -22.19
CA GLY A 57 -14.42 -6.18 -22.44
C GLY A 57 -13.78 -6.91 -21.26
N VAL A 58 -13.62 -8.22 -21.41
CA VAL A 58 -12.95 -9.09 -20.42
C VAL A 58 -11.90 -9.91 -21.17
N PRO A 59 -10.63 -9.46 -21.20
CA PRO A 59 -9.59 -10.16 -21.95
C PRO A 59 -9.32 -11.53 -21.33
N HIS A 60 -9.28 -11.61 -19.99
CA HIS A 60 -9.23 -12.87 -19.26
C HIS A 60 -10.15 -12.84 -18.02
N PRO A 61 -10.74 -13.97 -17.59
CA PRO A 61 -11.80 -13.97 -16.57
C PRO A 61 -11.35 -13.59 -15.15
N THR A 62 -10.06 -13.65 -14.82
CA THR A 62 -9.56 -13.44 -13.45
C THR A 62 -9.11 -12.00 -13.20
N GLY A 63 -9.91 -11.22 -12.48
CA GLY A 63 -9.53 -9.89 -11.99
C GLY A 63 -9.49 -8.77 -13.04
N PHE A 64 -9.41 -9.09 -14.34
CA PHE A 64 -9.43 -8.10 -15.42
C PHE A 64 -10.71 -7.25 -15.49
N PRO A 65 -11.93 -7.75 -15.20
CA PRO A 65 -13.12 -6.90 -15.21
C PRO A 65 -12.98 -5.65 -14.32
N GLY A 66 -12.35 -5.79 -13.15
CA GLY A 66 -12.08 -4.67 -12.25
C GLY A 66 -11.11 -3.65 -12.84
N PHE A 67 -10.03 -4.12 -13.47
CA PHE A 67 -9.08 -3.25 -14.18
C PHE A 67 -9.74 -2.53 -15.36
N CYS A 68 -10.55 -3.23 -16.16
CA CYS A 68 -11.25 -2.65 -17.30
C CYS A 68 -12.24 -1.55 -16.87
N LEU A 69 -12.96 -1.75 -15.76
CA LEU A 69 -13.82 -0.72 -15.16
C LEU A 69 -13.00 0.51 -14.74
N ALA A 70 -11.90 0.31 -14.00
CA ALA A 70 -11.04 1.41 -13.56
C ALA A 70 -10.45 2.18 -14.76
N GLY A 71 -9.94 1.47 -15.77
CA GLY A 71 -9.44 2.08 -17.00
C GLY A 71 -10.51 2.83 -17.78
N HIS A 72 -11.73 2.29 -17.85
CA HIS A 72 -12.87 2.95 -18.49
C HIS A 72 -13.27 4.25 -17.78
N THR A 73 -13.20 4.29 -16.45
CA THR A 73 -13.43 5.52 -15.69
C THR A 73 -12.30 6.51 -15.88
N ALA A 74 -11.04 6.07 -15.83
CA ALA A 74 -9.87 6.93 -15.99
C ALA A 74 -9.83 7.59 -17.37
N ARG A 75 -10.25 6.88 -18.44
CA ARG A 75 -10.24 7.45 -19.79
C ARG A 75 -11.19 8.64 -19.97
N GLN A 76 -12.16 8.86 -19.08
CA GLN A 76 -13.11 9.97 -19.15
C GLN A 76 -12.47 11.33 -18.86
N VAL A 77 -11.31 11.34 -18.20
CA VAL A 77 -10.54 12.57 -17.98
C VAL A 77 -9.99 13.06 -19.33
N PRO A 78 -10.26 14.30 -19.78
CA PRO A 78 -9.86 14.77 -21.11
C PRO A 78 -8.39 15.26 -21.14
N VAL A 79 -7.44 14.42 -20.69
CA VAL A 79 -6.01 14.76 -20.64
C VAL A 79 -5.17 13.66 -21.29
N GLY A 80 -4.32 14.03 -22.25
CA GLY A 80 -3.46 13.13 -23.01
C GLY A 80 -4.21 12.03 -23.78
N SER A 81 -3.56 10.90 -24.03
CA SER A 81 -4.18 9.77 -24.75
C SER A 81 -4.99 8.87 -23.81
N ALA A 82 -5.96 8.13 -24.36
CA ALA A 82 -6.70 7.13 -23.58
C ALA A 82 -5.77 6.05 -23.00
N GLY A 83 -4.76 5.64 -23.77
CA GLY A 83 -3.74 4.69 -23.32
C GLY A 83 -2.96 5.19 -22.10
N MET A 84 -2.52 6.45 -22.12
CA MET A 84 -1.85 7.08 -20.98
C MET A 84 -2.71 7.04 -19.71
N ARG A 85 -4.00 7.37 -19.84
CA ARG A 85 -4.93 7.39 -18.69
C ARG A 85 -5.18 6.01 -18.12
N ILE A 86 -5.27 5.00 -18.98
CA ILE A 86 -5.42 3.59 -18.57
C ILE A 86 -4.13 3.10 -17.90
N HIS A 87 -2.95 3.46 -18.42
CA HIS A 87 -1.68 3.16 -17.78
C HIS A 87 -1.55 3.83 -16.41
N LEU A 88 -1.96 5.10 -16.29
CA LEU A 88 -2.00 5.80 -15.00
C LEU A 88 -2.93 5.11 -14.00
N ALA A 89 -4.07 4.57 -14.43
CA ALA A 89 -4.96 3.79 -13.56
C ALA A 89 -4.26 2.54 -13.02
N GLY A 90 -3.54 1.81 -13.88
CA GLY A 90 -2.72 0.68 -13.45
C GLY A 90 -1.58 1.07 -12.51
N ALA A 91 -0.89 2.16 -12.81
CA ALA A 91 0.20 2.68 -11.99
C ALA A 91 -0.29 3.16 -10.60
N ALA A 92 -1.49 3.74 -10.52
CA ALA A 92 -2.13 4.09 -9.26
C ALA A 92 -2.44 2.85 -8.41
N CYS A 93 -2.96 1.77 -9.01
CA CYS A 93 -3.15 0.50 -8.31
C CYS A 93 -1.82 -0.08 -7.79
N ALA A 94 -0.74 0.02 -8.59
CA ALA A 94 0.59 -0.41 -8.16
C ALA A 94 1.12 0.42 -6.98
N ALA A 95 0.96 1.75 -7.02
CA ALA A 95 1.36 2.62 -5.91
C ALA A 95 0.57 2.33 -4.62
N LEU A 96 -0.74 2.06 -4.73
CA LEU A 96 -1.56 1.62 -3.60
C LEU A 96 -1.07 0.27 -3.04
N ALA A 97 -0.75 -0.70 -3.90
CA ALA A 97 -0.21 -1.98 -3.46
C ALA A 97 1.11 -1.82 -2.70
N VAL A 98 2.01 -0.93 -3.16
CA VAL A 98 3.25 -0.59 -2.45
C VAL A 98 2.95 0.00 -1.08
N ALA A 99 2.01 0.95 -0.98
CA ALA A 99 1.65 1.56 0.31
C ALA A 99 1.09 0.53 1.30
N VAL A 100 0.20 -0.36 0.86
CA VAL A 100 -0.34 -1.44 1.69
C VAL A 100 0.77 -2.41 2.14
N TRP A 101 1.67 -2.77 1.23
CA TRP A 101 2.78 -3.66 1.55
C TRP A 101 3.76 -3.04 2.54
N LEU A 102 4.07 -1.75 2.38
CA LEU A 102 4.91 -1.00 3.31
C LEU A 102 4.27 -0.91 4.69
N ARG A 103 2.97 -0.60 4.78
CA ARG A 103 2.23 -0.60 6.06
C ARG A 103 2.36 -1.93 6.76
N ALA A 104 2.05 -3.04 6.06
CA ALA A 104 2.15 -4.38 6.64
C ALA A 104 3.59 -4.72 7.09
N GLY A 105 4.59 -4.31 6.31
CA GLY A 105 6.00 -4.51 6.64
C GLY A 105 6.45 -3.73 7.89
N LEU A 106 6.01 -2.48 8.02
CA LEU A 106 6.31 -1.62 9.18
C LEU A 106 5.62 -2.15 10.44
N ASP A 107 4.34 -2.54 10.35
CA ASP A 107 3.61 -3.16 11.46
C ASP A 107 4.30 -4.46 11.94
N ALA A 108 4.79 -5.27 11.00
CA ALA A 108 5.57 -6.47 11.30
C ALA A 108 6.95 -6.15 11.91
N ALA A 109 7.59 -5.04 11.53
CA ALA A 109 8.87 -4.62 12.09
C ALA A 109 8.70 -4.11 13.53
N TRP A 110 7.72 -3.25 13.79
CA TRP A 110 7.45 -2.71 15.12
C TRP A 110 7.00 -3.79 16.11
N SER A 111 6.14 -4.70 15.68
CA SER A 111 5.72 -5.83 16.53
C SER A 111 6.90 -6.71 16.95
N ARG A 112 7.91 -6.91 16.07
CA ARG A 112 9.15 -7.63 16.43
C ARG A 112 10.05 -6.84 17.39
N GLY A 113 10.21 -5.53 17.16
CA GLY A 113 11.00 -4.67 18.04
C GLY A 113 10.43 -4.58 19.45
N GLY A 114 9.12 -4.41 19.58
CA GLY A 114 8.42 -4.42 20.87
C GLY A 114 8.56 -5.75 21.61
N ARG A 115 8.45 -6.88 20.89
CA ARG A 115 8.68 -8.22 21.48
C ARG A 115 10.11 -8.39 21.99
N ALA A 116 11.12 -7.97 21.22
CA ALA A 116 12.52 -8.03 21.65
C ALA A 116 12.77 -7.20 22.92
N ALA A 117 12.18 -6.00 23.01
CA ALA A 117 12.29 -5.15 24.20
C ALA A 117 11.64 -5.77 25.44
N VAL A 118 10.45 -6.37 25.30
CA VAL A 118 9.76 -7.06 26.40
C VAL A 118 10.54 -8.30 26.86
N LEU A 119 11.06 -9.10 25.93
CA LEU A 119 11.88 -10.27 26.25
C LEU A 119 13.20 -9.87 26.94
N ALA A 120 13.84 -8.80 26.48
CA ALA A 120 15.04 -8.26 27.12
C ALA A 120 14.76 -7.76 28.54
N ALA A 121 13.66 -7.03 28.75
CA ALA A 121 13.26 -6.56 30.08
C ALA A 121 12.94 -7.73 31.03
N ALA A 122 12.21 -8.74 30.56
CA ALA A 122 11.91 -9.95 31.33
C ALA A 122 13.18 -10.72 31.73
N ALA A 123 14.20 -10.75 30.87
CA ALA A 123 15.48 -11.39 31.16
C ALA A 123 16.34 -10.66 32.21
N THR A 124 16.02 -9.42 32.55
CA THR A 124 16.75 -8.61 33.55
C THR A 124 16.12 -8.61 34.94
N LEU A 125 14.96 -9.24 35.13
CA LEU A 125 14.35 -9.39 36.45
C LEU A 125 15.06 -10.50 37.24
N PRO A 126 15.55 -10.24 38.47
CA PRO A 126 16.14 -11.28 39.30
C PRO A 126 15.07 -12.30 39.70
N LEU A 127 15.39 -13.59 39.52
CA LEU A 127 14.56 -14.74 39.92
C LEU A 127 14.45 -14.86 41.43
#